data_AF-A0A060A025-F1
#
_entry.id   AF-A0A060A025-F1
#
_cell.length_a   1.000
_cell.length_b   1.000
_cell.length_c   1.000
_cell.angle_alpha   90.00
_cell.angle_beta   90.00
_cell.angle_gamma   90.00
#
_symmetry.space_group_name_H-M   'P 1'
#
loop_
_entity.id
_entity.type
_entity.pdbx_description
1 polymer ?
#
loop_
_entity_poly.entity_id
_entity_poly.type
_entity_poly.pdbx_seq_one_letter_code
_entity_poly.pdbx_strand_id
1 'polypeptide(L)'
;MAYTTLSSDIYKFRQMAENREQHTRDDILSAMDQLDSTQLGLWSFVSALGEIMAYASDNRHAWTDGNIHHIGEGLAAVADIAIGIEETKSQLLHSRAVQGGAA
;
A
#
# COMPACT_ATOMS: atom_id res chain seq x y z
N MET A 1 -11.89 1.56 -11.33
CA MET A 1 -11.60 0.12 -11.50
C MET A 1 -10.16 -0.27 -11.13
N ALA A 2 -9.16 0.63 -11.17
CA ALA A 2 -7.77 0.31 -10.77
C ALA A 2 -7.53 0.21 -9.24
N TYR A 3 -8.24 1.02 -8.43
CA TYR A 3 -8.13 0.95 -6.96
C TYR A 3 -8.67 -0.37 -6.38
N THR A 4 -9.72 -0.93 -6.99
CA THR A 4 -10.33 -2.22 -6.59
C THR A 4 -9.43 -3.43 -6.86
N THR A 5 -8.59 -3.37 -7.89
CA THR A 5 -7.59 -4.42 -8.15
C THR A 5 -6.42 -4.34 -7.18
N LEU A 6 -5.97 -3.12 -6.86
CA LEU A 6 -4.86 -2.90 -5.92
C LEU A 6 -5.21 -3.40 -4.51
N SER A 7 -6.42 -3.10 -4.03
CA SER A 7 -6.89 -3.61 -2.75
C SER A 7 -7.07 -5.12 -2.77
N SER A 8 -7.61 -5.69 -3.85
CA SER A 8 -7.77 -7.14 -4.01
C SER A 8 -6.44 -7.90 -3.96
N ASP A 9 -5.38 -7.37 -4.55
CA ASP A 9 -4.08 -8.03 -4.55
C ASP A 9 -3.40 -7.95 -3.19
N ILE A 10 -3.52 -6.82 -2.47
CA ILE A 10 -3.07 -6.72 -1.07
C ILE A 10 -3.81 -7.71 -0.16
N TYR A 11 -5.13 -7.91 -0.37
CA TYR A 11 -5.87 -8.92 0.38
C TYR A 11 -5.36 -10.35 0.10
N LYS A 12 -5.00 -10.68 -1.15
CA LYS A 12 -4.41 -11.99 -1.48
C LYS A 12 -3.06 -12.19 -0.79
N PHE A 13 -2.20 -11.16 -0.78
CA PHE A 13 -0.91 -11.25 -0.08
C PHE A 13 -1.07 -11.32 1.44
N ARG A 14 -2.07 -10.64 2.00
CA ARG A 14 -2.41 -10.75 3.43
C ARG A 14 -2.90 -12.16 3.78
N GLN A 15 -3.77 -12.75 2.97
CA GLN A 15 -4.19 -14.14 3.15
C GLN A 15 -3.01 -15.12 3.04
N MET A 16 -2.08 -14.86 2.13
CA MET A 16 -0.84 -15.62 2.00
C MET A 16 0.05 -15.47 3.24
N ALA A 17 0.14 -14.28 3.82
CA ALA A 17 0.88 -14.03 5.05
C ALA A 17 0.26 -14.77 6.25
N GLU A 18 -1.07 -14.82 6.33
CA GLU A 18 -1.80 -15.59 7.35
C GLU A 18 -1.59 -17.11 7.21
N ASN A 19 -1.41 -17.61 5.99
CA ASN A 19 -1.20 -19.02 5.68
C ASN A 19 0.25 -19.34 5.26
N ARG A 20 1.22 -18.53 5.69
CA ARG A 20 2.61 -18.55 5.18
C ARG A 20 3.25 -19.95 5.17
N GLU A 21 2.93 -20.80 6.14
CA GLU A 21 3.46 -22.17 6.26
C GLU A 21 3.07 -23.08 5.08
N GLN A 22 2.03 -22.71 4.32
CA GLN A 22 1.56 -23.43 3.13
C GLN A 22 2.29 -22.98 1.85
N HIS A 23 3.15 -21.98 1.93
CA HIS A 23 3.80 -21.36 0.78
C HIS A 23 5.31 -21.61 0.78
N THR A 24 5.87 -21.76 -0.41
CA THR A 24 7.31 -21.94 -0.57
C THR A 24 8.04 -20.62 -0.34
N ARG A 25 9.35 -20.71 -0.13
CA ARG A 25 10.21 -19.52 -0.06
C ARG A 25 10.12 -18.68 -1.33
N ASP A 26 10.06 -19.32 -2.49
CA ASP A 26 10.03 -18.64 -3.78
C ASP A 26 8.69 -17.92 -3.99
N ASP A 27 7.58 -18.51 -3.54
CA ASP A 27 6.27 -17.85 -3.55
C ASP A 27 6.31 -16.57 -2.70
N ILE A 28 6.89 -16.65 -1.50
CA ILE A 28 6.98 -15.51 -0.57
C ILE A 28 7.84 -14.39 -1.18
N LEU A 29 8.96 -14.72 -1.80
CA LEU A 29 9.81 -13.72 -2.47
C LEU A 29 9.07 -13.06 -3.66
N SER A 30 8.36 -13.84 -4.47
CA SER A 30 7.54 -13.31 -5.56
C SER A 30 6.43 -12.37 -5.08
N ALA A 31 5.80 -12.70 -3.93
CA ALA A 31 4.82 -11.83 -3.29
C ALA A 31 5.45 -10.53 -2.78
N MET A 32 6.64 -10.60 -2.18
CA MET A 32 7.37 -9.41 -1.74
C MET A 32 7.74 -8.49 -2.91
N ASP A 33 8.22 -9.04 -4.02
CA ASP A 33 8.56 -8.25 -5.22
C ASP A 33 7.32 -7.52 -5.79
N GLN A 34 6.16 -8.17 -5.78
CA GLN A 34 4.90 -7.56 -6.22
C GLN A 34 4.42 -6.45 -5.27
N LEU A 35 4.57 -6.65 -3.96
CA LEU A 35 4.29 -5.63 -2.95
C LEU A 35 5.22 -4.42 -3.09
N ASP A 36 6.51 -4.64 -3.34
CA ASP A 36 7.49 -3.58 -3.60
C ASP A 36 7.17 -2.81 -4.88
N SER A 37 6.81 -3.51 -5.97
CA SER A 37 6.36 -2.86 -7.20
C SER A 37 5.11 -2.00 -6.99
N THR A 38 4.19 -2.46 -6.14
CA THR A 38 2.98 -1.71 -5.80
C THR A 38 3.33 -0.45 -5.03
N GLN A 39 4.24 -0.56 -4.05
CA GLN A 39 4.71 0.57 -3.25
C GLN A 39 5.44 1.62 -4.10
N LEU A 40 6.23 1.21 -5.11
CA LEU A 40 6.84 2.12 -6.09
C LEU A 40 5.79 2.87 -6.92
N GLY A 41 4.69 2.19 -7.29
CA GLY A 41 3.55 2.83 -7.96
C GLY A 41 2.89 3.91 -7.09
N LEU A 42 2.71 3.65 -5.79
CA LEU A 42 2.19 4.64 -4.84
C LEU A 42 3.11 5.86 -4.73
N TRP A 43 4.43 5.66 -4.65
CA TRP A 43 5.39 6.76 -4.64
C TRP A 43 5.38 7.58 -5.92
N SER A 44 5.19 6.93 -7.07
CA SER A 44 5.06 7.61 -8.36
C SER A 44 3.82 8.50 -8.39
N PHE A 45 2.70 8.04 -7.83
CA PHE A 45 1.48 8.84 -7.69
C PHE A 45 1.69 10.07 -6.79
N VAL A 46 2.30 9.90 -5.61
CA VAL A 46 2.59 11.02 -4.70
C VAL A 46 3.53 12.04 -5.34
N SER A 47 4.52 11.57 -6.09
CA SER A 47 5.46 12.45 -6.82
C SER A 47 4.74 13.28 -7.89
N ALA A 48 3.92 12.64 -8.73
CA ALA A 48 3.13 13.32 -9.75
C ALA A 48 2.16 14.35 -9.15
N LEU A 49 1.54 14.01 -8.01
CA LEU A 49 0.69 14.95 -7.28
C LEU A 49 1.51 16.15 -6.76
N GLY A 50 2.69 15.91 -6.19
CA GLY A 50 3.60 16.96 -5.75
C GLY A 50 4.01 17.90 -6.88
N GLU A 51 4.27 17.38 -8.08
CA GLU A 51 4.56 18.18 -9.27
C GLU A 51 3.36 19.04 -9.71
N ILE A 52 2.14 18.49 -9.69
CA ILE A 52 0.91 19.24 -9.99
C ILE A 52 0.72 20.36 -8.96
N MET A 53 0.92 20.06 -7.68
CA MET A 53 0.83 21.05 -6.61
C MET A 53 1.85 22.17 -6.78
N ALA A 54 3.09 21.85 -7.16
CA ALA A 54 4.11 22.84 -7.46
C ALA A 54 3.77 23.69 -8.68
N TYR A 55 3.29 23.08 -9.77
CA TYR A 55 2.88 23.78 -10.99
C TYR A 55 1.70 24.73 -10.75
N ALA A 56 0.75 24.34 -9.89
CA ALA A 56 -0.44 25.11 -9.59
C ALA A 56 -0.28 26.06 -8.39
N SER A 57 0.92 26.22 -7.83
CA SER A 57 1.14 26.97 -6.57
C SER A 57 0.51 28.36 -6.57
N ASP A 58 0.62 29.07 -7.69
CA ASP A 58 0.17 30.46 -7.82
C ASP A 58 -1.28 30.57 -8.32
N ASN A 59 -1.90 29.45 -8.69
CA ASN A 59 -3.28 29.41 -9.15
C ASN A 59 -4.24 29.23 -7.96
N ARG A 60 -4.70 30.34 -7.38
CA ARG A 60 -5.67 30.32 -6.27
C ARG A 60 -6.95 29.52 -6.57
N HIS A 61 -7.36 29.42 -7.83
CA HIS A 61 -8.55 28.63 -8.21
C HIS A 61 -8.32 27.11 -8.15
N ALA A 62 -7.07 26.65 -8.16
CA ALA A 62 -6.73 25.25 -7.95
C ALA A 62 -6.90 24.82 -6.48
N TRP A 63 -6.80 25.77 -5.54
CA TRP A 63 -6.78 25.54 -4.09
C TRP A 63 -8.10 25.86 -3.41
N THR A 64 -9.21 25.39 -3.99
CA THR A 64 -10.51 25.43 -3.32
C THR A 64 -10.56 24.40 -2.20
N ASP A 65 -11.37 24.63 -1.18
CA ASP A 65 -11.55 23.69 -0.06
C ASP A 65 -11.91 22.27 -0.56
N GLY A 66 -12.75 22.17 -1.60
CA GLY A 66 -13.10 20.88 -2.20
C GLY A 66 -11.91 20.17 -2.84
N ASN A 67 -11.07 20.89 -3.59
CA ASN A 67 -9.88 20.28 -4.21
C ASN A 67 -8.87 19.85 -3.15
N ILE A 68 -8.62 20.70 -2.15
CA ILE A 68 -7.71 20.37 -1.03
C ILE A 68 -8.22 19.14 -0.27
N HIS A 69 -9.53 19.07 -0.02
CA HIS A 69 -10.15 17.93 0.65
C HIS A 69 -9.95 16.64 -0.13
N HIS A 70 -10.26 16.62 -1.44
CA HIS A 70 -10.09 15.43 -2.28
C HIS A 70 -8.63 15.00 -2.43
N ILE A 71 -7.70 15.96 -2.48
CA ILE A 71 -6.26 15.67 -2.43
C ILE A 71 -5.92 14.99 -1.11
N GLY A 72 -6.42 15.51 0.02
CA GLY A 72 -6.24 14.94 1.35
C GLY A 72 -6.78 13.51 1.46
N GLU A 73 -8.00 13.26 0.97
CA GLU A 73 -8.62 11.92 0.93
C GLU A 73 -7.76 10.94 0.10
N GLY A 74 -7.28 11.38 -1.07
CA GLY A 74 -6.42 10.58 -1.92
C GLY A 74 -5.08 10.23 -1.26
N LEU A 75 -4.45 11.21 -0.60
CA LEU A 75 -3.21 11.00 0.14
C LEU A 75 -3.40 10.07 1.34
N ALA A 76 -4.50 10.20 2.08
CA ALA A 76 -4.85 9.31 3.18
C ALA A 76 -5.02 7.86 2.69
N ALA A 77 -5.77 7.65 1.60
CA ALA A 77 -5.95 6.32 1.02
C ALA A 77 -4.60 5.71 0.57
N VAL A 78 -3.70 6.51 -0.02
CA VAL A 78 -2.36 6.04 -0.40
C VAL A 78 -1.53 5.65 0.82
N ALA A 79 -1.59 6.43 1.89
CA ALA A 79 -0.89 6.14 3.14
C ALA A 79 -1.40 4.83 3.77
N ASP A 80 -2.72 4.62 3.83
CA ASP A 80 -3.31 3.39 4.38
C ASP A 80 -2.87 2.15 3.58
N ILE A 81 -2.82 2.25 2.25
CA ILE A 81 -2.35 1.18 1.38
C ILE A 81 -0.86 0.89 1.65
N ALA A 82 -0.04 1.92 1.76
CA ALA A 82 1.39 1.77 2.04
C ALA A 82 1.65 1.09 3.40
N ILE A 83 0.89 1.46 4.44
CA ILE A 83 0.94 0.81 5.75
C ILE A 83 0.55 -0.67 5.63
N GLY A 84 -0.55 -0.97 4.92
CA GLY A 84 -1.01 -2.35 4.71
C GLY A 84 0.01 -3.22 3.98
N ILE A 85 0.76 -2.64 3.03
CA ILE A 85 1.88 -3.32 2.35
C ILE A 85 3.00 -3.66 3.33
N GLU A 86 3.44 -2.70 4.15
CA GLU A 86 4.52 -2.91 5.13
C GLU A 86 4.13 -3.95 6.20
N GLU A 87 2.89 -3.90 6.69
CA GLU A 87 2.38 -4.92 7.62
C GLU A 87 2.40 -6.31 6.98
N THR A 88 1.96 -6.42 5.72
CA THR A 88 1.91 -7.70 5.00
C THR A 88 3.32 -8.24 4.75
N LYS A 89 4.27 -7.39 4.35
CA LYS A 89 5.69 -7.75 4.20
C LYS A 89 6.27 -8.22 5.53
N SER A 90 5.98 -7.51 6.62
CA SER A 90 6.42 -7.88 7.96
C SER A 90 5.92 -9.27 8.36
N GLN A 91 4.64 -9.57 8.13
CA GLN A 91 4.05 -10.89 8.41
C GLN A 91 4.65 -12.01 7.55
N LEU A 92 4.88 -11.74 6.25
CA LEU A 92 5.55 -12.68 5.34
C LEU A 92 7.00 -12.99 5.76
N LEU A 93 7.72 -12.02 6.33
CA LEU A 93 9.11 -12.18 6.76
C LEU A 93 9.26 -12.75 8.17
N HIS A 94 8.40 -12.34 9.10
CA HIS A 94 8.57 -12.57 10.53
C HIS A 94 7.52 -13.50 11.14
N SER A 95 7.03 -14.51 10.41
CA SER A 95 6.18 -15.54 11.02
C SER A 95 6.95 -16.33 12.10
N ARG A 96 6.99 -15.78 13.31
CA ARG A 96 7.11 -16.50 14.55
C ARG A 96 5.87 -16.13 15.33
N ALA A 97 5.16 -17.16 15.77
CA ALA A 97 4.25 -17.10 16.90
C ALA A 97 2.83 -16.55 16.67
N VAL A 98 1.92 -17.44 16.28
CA VAL A 98 0.92 -17.86 17.26
C VAL A 98 1.62 -18.86 18.21
N GLN A 99 2.51 -18.36 19.08
CA GLN A 99 2.90 -19.06 20.29
C GLN A 99 1.77 -18.77 21.28
N GLY A 100 0.63 -19.39 21.00
CA GLY A 100 -0.49 -19.59 21.91
C GLY A 100 -0.55 -21.04 22.37
N GLY A 101 0.60 -21.72 22.43
CA GLY A 101 0.78 -22.80 23.39
C GLY A 101 0.84 -22.17 24.78
N ALA A 102 -0.34 -21.84 25.31
CA ALA A 102 -0.53 -21.72 26.74
C ALA A 102 -0.99 -23.09 27.24
N ALA A 103 -0.22 -23.60 28.20
CA ALA A 103 -0.45 -24.81 28.95
C ALA A 103 -1.83 -24.86 29.65
#